data_AF-A0A1N6KRE0-F1
#
_entry.id   AF-A0A1N6KRE0-F1
#
_cell.length_a   1.000
_cell.length_b   1.000
_cell.length_c   1.000
_cell.angle_alpha   90.00
_cell.angle_beta   90.00
_cell.angle_gamma   90.00
#
_symmetry.space_group_name_H-M   'P 1'
#
loop_
_entity.id
_entity.type
_entity.pdbx_description
1 polymer ?
#
loop_
_entity_poly.entity_id
_entity_poly.type
_entity_poly.pdbx_seq_one_letter_code
_entity_poly.pdbx_strand_id
1 'polypeptide(L)' 'MARQIPPDNRHLRDNEPLRDGTSLMAFLHVLKKAHIELDGHAQAHQRFQRVTTRGEARQYIEDLMPPLLAERDRQRRARR' A
#
# COMPACT_ATOMS: atom_id res chain seq x y z
N MET A 1 29.00 0.26 -9.73
CA MET A 1 28.99 0.47 -8.27
C MET A 1 27.55 0.74 -7.83
N ALA A 2 26.84 -0.30 -7.41
CA ALA A 2 25.46 -0.17 -6.92
C ALA A 2 25.49 0.62 -5.60
N ARG A 3 24.74 1.72 -5.51
CA ARG A 3 24.56 2.47 -4.26
C ARG A 3 23.85 1.57 -3.26
N GLN A 4 24.59 0.93 -2.37
CA GLN A 4 24.06 0.34 -1.15
C GLN A 4 23.46 1.51 -0.35
N ILE A 5 22.14 1.63 -0.38
CA ILE A 5 21.42 2.51 0.55
C ILE A 5 21.52 1.82 1.92
N PRO A 6 22.17 2.42 2.92
CA PRO A 6 22.32 1.81 4.23
C PRO A 6 20.93 1.47 4.81
N PRO A 7 20.75 0.26 5.40
CA PRO A 7 19.44 -0.24 5.83
C PRO A 7 18.78 0.63 6.92
N ASP A 8 19.54 1.47 7.62
CA ASP A 8 19.06 2.25 8.76
C ASP A 8 18.33 3.56 8.42
N ASN A 9 18.53 4.14 7.22
CA ASN A 9 17.99 5.48 6.94
C ASN A 9 16.53 5.48 6.45
N ARG A 10 15.96 4.29 6.18
CA ARG A 10 14.56 4.15 5.73
C ARG A 10 13.56 4.29 6.86
N HIS A 11 13.98 3.97 8.09
CA HIS A 11 13.12 3.94 9.28
C HIS A 11 12.97 5.28 10.00
N LEU A 12 13.89 6.22 9.76
CA LEU A 12 13.85 7.55 10.40
C LEU A 12 12.58 8.35 10.09
N ARG A 13 11.94 8.07 8.94
CA ARG A 13 10.68 8.73 8.54
C ARG A 13 9.45 7.84 8.71
N ASP A 14 9.60 6.60 9.16
CA ASP A 14 8.45 5.69 9.30
C ASP A 14 7.47 6.19 10.36
N ASN A 15 7.97 6.85 11.41
CA ASN A 15 7.15 7.48 12.45
C ASN A 15 6.54 8.83 12.04
N GLU A 16 6.85 9.34 10.83
CA GLU A 16 6.30 10.61 10.36
C GLU A 16 4.79 10.44 10.15
N PRO A 17 3.94 11.31 10.73
CA PRO A 17 2.51 11.21 10.59
C PRO A 17 2.12 11.47 9.13
N LEU A 18 1.21 10.63 8.63
CA LEU A 18 0.68 10.78 7.30
C LEU A 18 -0.39 11.86 7.31
N ARG A 19 -0.10 13.01 6.69
CA ARG A 19 -1.06 14.11 6.59
C ARG A 19 -2.01 13.89 5.42
N ASP A 20 -3.27 14.25 5.66
CA ASP A 20 -4.27 14.35 4.60
C ASP A 20 -3.84 15.37 3.53
N GLY A 21 -4.16 15.08 2.27
CA GLY A 21 -3.79 15.92 1.12
C GLY A 21 -2.40 15.67 0.53
N THR A 22 -1.63 14.72 1.07
CA THR A 22 -0.37 14.28 0.43
C THR A 22 -0.64 13.39 -0.78
N SER A 23 0.25 13.43 -1.79
CA SER A 23 0.18 12.52 -2.94
C SER A 23 0.24 11.04 -2.53
N LEU A 24 0.91 10.74 -1.41
CA LEU A 24 0.93 9.39 -0.84
C LEU A 24 -0.46 8.98 -0.34
N MET A 25 -1.16 9.83 0.40
CA MET A 25 -2.52 9.51 0.85
C MET A 25 -3.48 9.32 -0.32
N ALA A 26 -3.38 10.16 -1.37
CA ALA A 26 -4.16 9.98 -2.60
C ALA A 26 -3.88 8.62 -3.28
N PHE A 27 -2.61 8.21 -3.35
CA PHE A 27 -2.22 6.90 -3.86
C PHE A 27 -2.79 5.75 -3.00
N LEU A 28 -2.72 5.86 -1.67
CA LEU A 28 -3.28 4.87 -0.76
C LEU A 28 -4.81 4.75 -0.91
N HIS A 29 -5.51 5.85 -1.20
CA HIS A 29 -6.96 5.80 -1.51
C HIS A 29 -7.26 4.98 -2.78
N VAL A 30 -6.41 5.06 -3.81
CA VAL A 30 -6.54 4.21 -5.00
C VAL A 30 -6.32 2.75 -4.64
N LEU A 31 -5.29 2.45 -3.85
CA LEU A 31 -5.03 1.09 -3.36
C LEU A 31 -6.17 0.56 -2.48
N LYS A 32 -6.78 1.40 -1.64
CA LYS A 32 -7.95 1.04 -0.84
C LYS A 32 -9.11 0.58 -1.74
N LYS A 33 -9.37 1.26 -2.86
CA LYS A 33 -10.42 0.82 -3.80
C LYS A 33 -10.12 -0.57 -4.34
N ALA A 34 -8.88 -0.84 -4.72
CA ALA A 34 -8.49 -2.16 -5.21
C ALA A 34 -8.57 -3.23 -4.10
N HIS A 35 -8.25 -2.87 -2.85
CA HIS A 35 -8.42 -3.74 -1.68
C HIS A 35 -9.90 -4.05 -1.41
N ILE A 36 -10.80 -3.10 -1.60
CA ILE A 36 -12.25 -3.31 -1.47
C ILE A 36 -12.72 -4.39 -2.46
N GLU A 37 -12.21 -4.38 -3.69
CA GLU A 37 -12.54 -5.40 -4.69
C GLU A 37 -11.97 -6.79 -4.35
N LEU A 38 -10.85 -6.85 -3.60
CA LEU A 38 -10.23 -8.11 -3.18
C LEU A 38 -10.91 -8.73 -1.94
N ASP A 39 -11.00 -7.96 -0.86
CA ASP A 39 -11.36 -8.47 0.48
C ASP A 39 -12.68 -7.90 1.02
N GLY A 40 -13.34 -7.05 0.22
CA GLY A 40 -14.59 -6.40 0.59
C GLY A 40 -14.42 -5.10 1.37
N HIS A 41 -15.50 -4.31 1.39
CA HIS A 41 -15.48 -2.95 1.92
C HIS A 41 -15.06 -2.86 3.40
N ALA A 42 -15.60 -3.73 4.25
CA ALA A 42 -15.37 -3.66 5.70
C ALA A 42 -13.91 -3.89 6.07
N GLN A 43 -13.29 -4.94 5.53
CA GLN A 43 -11.90 -5.29 5.82
C GLN A 43 -10.93 -4.26 5.27
N ALA A 44 -11.14 -3.81 4.03
CA ALA A 44 -10.34 -2.75 3.43
C ALA A 44 -10.43 -1.45 4.22
N HIS A 45 -11.63 -1.09 4.69
CA HIS A 45 -11.83 0.10 5.51
C HIS A 45 -11.12 -0.01 6.87
N GLN A 46 -11.29 -1.12 7.59
CA GLN A 46 -10.67 -1.34 8.90
C GLN A 46 -9.14 -1.33 8.80
N ARG A 47 -8.56 -1.96 7.78
CA ARG A 47 -7.10 -1.97 7.60
C ARG A 47 -6.58 -0.58 7.24
N PHE A 48 -7.28 0.14 6.36
CA PHE A 48 -6.88 1.48 5.95
C PHE A 48 -6.91 2.50 7.11
N GLN A 49 -7.86 2.37 8.05
CA GLN A 49 -7.92 3.22 9.24
C GLN A 49 -6.69 3.08 10.16
N ARG A 50 -5.95 1.98 10.07
CA ARG A 50 -4.69 1.77 10.82
C ARG A 50 -3.49 2.46 10.17
N VAL A 51 -3.64 3.05 8.98
CA VAL A 51 -2.55 3.74 8.29
C VAL A 51 -2.50 5.19 8.73
N THR A 52 -1.70 5.47 9.76
CA THR A 52 -1.55 6.81 10.34
C THR A 52 -0.16 7.39 10.15
N THR A 53 0.82 6.54 9.84
CA THR A 53 2.22 6.88 9.66
C THR A 53 2.76 6.43 8.31
N ARG A 54 3.91 6.96 7.90
CA ARG A 54 4.56 6.54 6.65
C ARG A 54 5.01 5.07 6.68
N GLY A 55 5.42 4.58 7.85
CA GLY A 55 5.79 3.18 8.05
C GLY A 55 4.59 2.25 7.85
N GLU A 56 3.44 2.58 8.45
CA GLU A 56 2.20 1.84 8.26
C GLU A 56 1.71 1.91 6.81
N ALA A 57 1.86 3.05 6.14
CA ALA A 57 1.54 3.18 4.73
C ALA A 57 2.41 2.27 3.86
N ARG A 58 3.71 2.20 4.16
CA ARG A 58 4.64 1.30 3.48
C ARG A 58 4.25 -0.16 3.71
N GLN A 59 3.99 -0.54 4.95
CA GLN A 59 3.55 -1.91 5.27
C GLN A 59 2.26 -2.26 4.54
N TYR A 60 1.29 -1.34 4.52
CA TYR A 60 0.04 -1.52 3.80
C TYR A 60 0.25 -1.76 2.31
N ILE A 61 1.17 -1.03 1.67
CA ILE A 61 1.54 -1.25 0.27
C ILE A 61 2.22 -2.61 0.10
N GLU A 62 3.23 -2.92 0.91
CA GLU A 62 4.00 -4.17 0.83
C GLU A 62 3.10 -5.41 0.97
N ASP A 63 2.12 -5.36 1.87
CA ASP A 63 1.18 -6.46 2.09
C ASP A 63 0.16 -6.60 0.96
N LEU A 64 -0.33 -5.47 0.41
CA LEU A 64 -1.42 -5.46 -0.55
C LEU A 64 -0.96 -5.66 -2.00
N MET A 65 0.29 -5.31 -2.32
CA MET A 65 0.80 -5.42 -3.69
C MET A 65 0.82 -6.85 -4.24
N PRO A 66 1.27 -7.89 -3.50
CA PRO A 66 1.26 -9.27 -4.01
C PRO A 66 -0.12 -9.78 -4.44
N PRO A 67 -1.20 -9.70 -3.61
CA PRO A 67 -2.52 -10.18 -4.04
C PRO A 67 -3.10 -9.34 -5.18
N LEU A 68 -2.87 -8.03 -5.22
CA LEU A 68 -3.29 -7.18 -6.33
C LEU A 68 -2.64 -7.57 -7.66
N LEU A 69 -1.34 -7.88 -7.66
CA LEU A 69 -0.64 -8.33 -8.84
C LEU A 69 -1.14 -9.69 -9.33
N ALA A 70 -1.39 -10.62 -8.40
CA ALA A 70 -1.94 -11.94 -8.70
C ALA A 70 -3.33 -11.82 -9.34
N GLU A 71 -4.22 -10.99 -8.78
CA GLU A 71 -5.56 -10.78 -9.32
C GLU A 71 -5.52 -10.09 -10.69
N ARG A 72 -4.65 -9.08 -10.88
CA ARG A 72 -4.43 -8.46 -12.18
C ARG A 72 -4.00 -9.49 -13.23
N ASP A 73 -3.07 -10.38 -12.88
CA ASP A 73 -2.57 -11.39 -13.81
C ASP A 73 -3.63 -12.46 -14.11
N ARG A 74 -4.47 -12.83 -13.13
CA ARG A 74 -5.66 -13.67 -13.33
C ARG A 74 -6.63 -13.04 -14.33
N GLN A 75 -6.97 -11.76 -14.16
CA GLN A 75 -7.86 -11.03 -15.08
C GLN A 75 -7.28 -10.94 -16.50
N ARG A 76 -5.96 -10.73 -16.63
CA ARG A 76 -5.28 -10.74 -17.93
C ARG A 76 -5.39 -12.09 -18.63
N ARG A 77 -5.26 -13.20 -17.89
CA ARG A 77 -5.42 -14.56 -18.44
C ARG A 77 -6.87 -14.85 -18.82
N ALA A 78 -7.85 -14.38 -18.04
CA ALA A 78 -9.27 -14.59 -18.33
C ALA A 78 -9.78 -13.81 -19.56
N ARG A 79 -9.08 -12.74 -19.96
CA ARG A 79 -9.38 -11.95 -21.16
C ARG A 79 -8.67 -12.45 -22.43
N ARG A 80 -7.75 -13.41 -22.29
CA ARG A 80 -7.07 -14.08 -23.41
C ARG A 80 -7.78 -15.39 -23.71
#